data_AF-A0A4Q3FTJ4-F1
#
_entry.id   AF-A0A4Q3FTJ4-F1
#
_cell.length_a   1.000
_cell.length_b   1.000
_cell.length_c   1.000
_cell.angle_alpha   90.00
_cell.angle_beta   90.00
_cell.angle_gamma   90.00
#
_symmetry.space_group_name_H-M   'P 1'
#
loop_
_entity.id
_entity.type
_entity.pdbx_description
1 polymer ?
#
loop_
_entity_poly.entity_id
_entity_poly.type
_entity_poly.pdbx_seq_one_letter_code
_entity_poly.pdbx_strand_id
1 'polypeptide(L)' 'MTEKVAKLIVGDQTVEFPILSGTVGPDVVDIRSLYAKTGLFTYDPGFTSTAACDSAITYIDGDKGELLYR' A
#
# COMPACT_ATOMS: atom_id res chain seq x y z
N MET A 1 10.10 -16.45 6.04
CA MET A 1 9.28 -15.35 5.46
C MET A 1 9.59 -14.12 6.28
N THR A 2 10.53 -13.30 5.84
CA THR A 2 10.91 -12.09 6.58
C THR A 2 9.76 -11.09 6.42
N GLU A 3 9.12 -10.70 7.52
CA GLU A 3 8.06 -9.68 7.49
C GLU A 3 8.67 -8.37 6.99
N LYS A 4 8.26 -7.92 5.80
CA LYS A 4 8.66 -6.62 5.27
C LYS A 4 7.86 -5.56 6.03
N VAL A 5 8.56 -4.57 6.57
CA VAL A 5 7.96 -3.46 7.33
C VAL A 5 8.42 -2.12 6.77
N ALA A 6 7.48 -1.19 6.64
CA ALA A 6 7.73 0.21 6.35
C ALA A 6 7.79 0.99 7.67
N LYS A 7 8.74 1.90 7.81
CA LYS A 7 8.82 2.81 8.95
C LYS A 7 8.36 4.20 8.54
N LEU A 8 7.41 4.76 9.27
CA LEU A 8 6.98 6.14 9.13
C LEU A 8 7.46 6.92 10.36
N ILE A 9 8.20 8.00 10.13
CA ILE A 9 8.68 8.89 11.18
C ILE A 9 7.82 10.15 11.16
N VAL A 10 7.15 10.44 12.27
CA VAL A 10 6.28 11.61 12.45
C VAL A 10 6.76 12.36 13.69
N GLY A 11 7.51 13.44 13.48
CA GLY A 11 8.21 14.12 14.58
C GLY A 11 9.17 13.16 15.28
N ASP A 12 8.98 12.96 16.58
CA ASP A 12 9.79 12.05 17.41
C ASP A 12 9.27 10.61 17.45
N GLN A 13 8.14 10.33 16.80
CA GLN A 13 7.53 8.99 16.80
C GLN A 13 7.93 8.22 15.55
N THR A 14 8.46 7.00 15.73
CA THR A 14 8.65 6.03 14.65
C THR A 14 7.62 4.93 14.79
N VAL A 15 6.77 4.76 13.78
CA VAL A 15 5.76 3.71 13.73
C VAL A 15 6.04 2.77 12.56
N GLU A 16 5.76 1.49 12.76
CA GLU A 16 5.96 0.46 11.74
C GLU A 16 4.63 0.00 11.17
N PHE A 17 4.60 -0.21 9.86
CA PHE A 17 3.48 -0.71 9.09
C PHE A 17 3.89 -1.94 8.29
N PRO A 18 3.05 -3.00 8.25
CA PRO A 18 3.30 -4.14 7.38
C PRO A 18 3.34 -3.73 5.91
N ILE A 19 4.22 -4.37 5.14
CA ILE A 19 4.20 -4.32 3.68
C ILE A 19 3.59 -5.62 3.18
N LEU A 20 2.56 -5.50 2.36
CA LEU A 20 1.87 -6.63 1.73
C LEU A 20 2.34 -6.72 0.27
N SER A 21 2.59 -7.94 -0.20
CA SER A 21 2.96 -8.22 -1.58
C SER A 21 1.82 -8.92 -2.30
N GLY A 22 1.48 -8.43 -3.50
CA GLY A 22 0.59 -9.12 -4.42
C GLY A 22 1.31 -10.24 -5.18
N THR A 23 0.55 -10.99 -5.98
CA THR A 23 1.15 -11.96 -6.92
C THR A 23 1.88 -11.26 -8.07
N VAL A 24 1.39 -10.08 -8.45
CA VAL A 24 1.94 -9.19 -9.49
C VAL A 24 1.68 -7.74 -9.07
N GLY A 25 2.47 -6.80 -9.60
CA GLY A 25 2.35 -5.38 -9.30
C GLY A 25 3.16 -4.92 -8.08
N PRO A 26 2.94 -3.67 -7.63
CA PRO A 26 3.70 -3.07 -6.54
C PRO A 26 3.28 -3.62 -5.16
N ASP A 27 4.24 -3.62 -4.23
CA ASP A 27 3.98 -3.83 -2.80
C ASP A 27 3.16 -2.67 -2.22
N VAL A 28 2.31 -2.94 -1.24
CA VAL A 28 1.47 -1.94 -0.57
C VAL A 28 1.78 -1.83 0.92
N VAL A 29 1.73 -0.61 1.46
CA VAL A 29 1.87 -0.37 2.91
C VAL A 29 0.50 -0.43 3.57
N ASP A 30 0.33 -1.30 4.54
CA ASP A 30 -0.92 -1.42 5.29
C ASP A 30 -1.06 -0.30 6.33
N ILE A 31 -1.77 0.75 5.93
CA ILE A 31 -2.04 1.93 6.76
C ILE A 31 -3.36 1.84 7.56
N ARG A 32 -3.99 0.66 7.70
CA ARG A 32 -5.26 0.52 8.45
C ARG A 32 -5.17 1.01 9.90
N SER A 33 -3.99 0.93 10.50
CA SER A 33 -3.72 1.39 11.87
C SER A 33 -3.12 2.80 11.97
N LEU A 34 -2.99 3.54 10.86
CA LEU A 34 -2.29 4.83 10.80
C LEU A 34 -2.87 5.85 11.76
N TYR A 35 -4.18 6.10 11.70
CA TYR A 35 -4.84 7.09 12.55
C TYR A 35 -4.71 6.72 14.03
N ALA A 36 -4.91 5.45 14.39
CA ALA A 36 -4.79 4.99 15.77
C ALA A 36 -3.36 5.13 16.32
N LYS A 37 -2.33 4.98 15.47
CA LYS A 37 -0.92 5.07 15.87
C LYS A 37 -0.37 6.50 15.87
N THR A 38 -0.89 7.39 15.01
CA THR A 38 -0.25 8.69 14.71
C THR A 38 -1.18 9.89 14.83
N GLY A 39 -2.50 9.69 14.85
CA GLY A 39 -3.49 10.77 14.76
C GLY A 39 -3.57 11.42 13.37
N LEU A 40 -2.91 10.86 12.35
CA LEU A 40 -2.87 11.40 10.99
C LEU A 40 -3.78 10.62 10.04
N PHE A 41 -4.23 11.32 9.00
CA PHE A 41 -4.80 10.73 7.79
C PHE A 41 -3.82 10.87 6.62
N THR A 42 -3.98 10.01 5.63
CA THR A 42 -3.40 10.26 4.31
C THR A 42 -4.23 11.30 3.57
N TYR A 43 -3.58 12.09 2.72
CA TYR A 43 -4.25 13.03 1.83
C TYR A 43 -3.90 12.66 0.39
N ASP A 44 -4.81 11.93 -0.25
CA ASP A 44 -4.67 11.43 -1.63
C ASP A 44 -5.97 11.70 -2.41
N PRO A 45 -6.22 12.95 -2.81
CA PRO A 45 -7.41 13.29 -3.59
C PRO A 45 -7.39 12.54 -4.92
N GLY A 46 -8.35 11.63 -5.11
CA GLY A 46 -8.45 10.79 -6.30
C GLY A 46 -7.91 9.37 -6.13
N PHE A 47 -7.41 8.99 -4.95
CA PHE A 47 -6.96 7.62 -4.62
C PHE A 47 -5.87 7.08 -5.55
N THR A 48 -5.06 7.97 -6.13
CA THR A 48 -4.04 7.61 -7.12
C THR A 48 -2.91 6.76 -6.54
N SER A 49 -2.69 6.86 -5.23
CA SER A 49 -1.65 6.14 -4.49
C SER A 49 -2.24 5.26 -3.37
N THR A 50 -3.53 4.95 -3.45
CA THR A 50 -4.25 4.20 -2.43
C THR A 50 -4.88 2.94 -3.02
N ALA A 51 -4.36 1.77 -2.65
CA ALA A 51 -4.99 0.49 -2.99
C ALA A 51 -6.22 0.25 -2.10
N ALA A 52 -7.42 0.31 -2.69
CA ALA A 52 -8.68 0.18 -1.96
C ALA A 52 -9.10 -1.27 -1.67
N CYS A 53 -8.65 -2.23 -2.48
CA CYS A 53 -8.95 -3.65 -2.30
C CYS A 53 -7.84 -4.54 -2.83
N ASP A 54 -7.84 -5.79 -2.38
CA ASP A 54 -7.20 -6.89 -3.10
C ASP A 54 -8.11 -7.33 -4.26
N SER A 55 -7.54 -7.74 -5.39
CA SER A 55 -8.30 -8.19 -6.55
C SER A 55 -7.53 -9.24 -7.33
N ALA A 56 -8.23 -10.29 -7.75
CA ALA A 56 -7.74 -11.27 -8.71
C ALA A 56 -8.21 -10.98 -10.14
N ILE A 57 -9.18 -10.09 -10.35
CA ILE A 57 -9.94 -10.03 -11.61
C ILE A 57 -9.11 -9.52 -12.80
N THR A 58 -8.33 -8.46 -12.60
CA THR A 58 -7.61 -7.78 -13.69
C THR A 58 -6.35 -7.13 -13.14
N TYR A 59 -5.25 -7.25 -13.89
CA TYR A 59 -4.00 -6.53 -13.66
C TYR A 59 -3.62 -5.70 -14.88
N ILE A 60 -3.11 -4.49 -14.64
CA ILE A 60 -2.70 -3.54 -15.66
C ILE A 60 -1.30 -3.02 -15.30
N ASP A 61 -0.38 -3.06 -16.27
CA ASP A 61 0.92 -2.39 -16.19
C ASP A 61 1.09 -1.52 -17.46
N GLY A 62 0.86 -0.22 -17.33
CA GLY A 62 0.91 0.70 -18.46
C GLY A 62 2.31 0.89 -19.04
N ASP A 63 3.35 0.77 -18.20
CA ASP A 63 4.74 0.94 -18.62
C ASP A 63 5.22 -0.24 -19.47
N LYS A 64 4.75 -1.45 -19.13
CA LYS A 64 5.02 -2.67 -19.92
C LYS A 64 3.99 -2.95 -21.00
N GLY A 65 2.85 -2.24 -20.99
CA GLY A 65 1.73 -2.51 -21.89
C GLY A 65 1.02 -3.84 -21.59
N GLU A 66 0.96 -4.26 -20.33
CA GLU A 66 0.33 -5.51 -19.90
C GLU A 66 -1.13 -5.27 -19.47
N LEU A 67 -2.02 -6.17 -19.92
CA LEU A 67 -3.41 -6.24 -19.51
C LEU A 67 -3.80 -7.72 -19.36
N LEU A 68 -4.03 -8.15 -18.12
CA LEU A 68 -4.29 -9.54 -17.76
C LEU A 68 -5.71 -9.69 -17.21
N TYR A 69 -6.36 -10.83 -17.48
CA TYR A 69 -7.72 -11.15 -17.01
C TYR A 69 -7.77 -12.50 -16.30
N ARG A 70 -8.26 -12.56 -15.04
CA ARG A 70 -9.00 -13.66 -14.36
C ARG A 70 -8.95 -13.61 -12.83
#